data_AF-A0A0U3DB99-F1
#
_entry.id   AF-A0A0U3DB99-F1
#
_cell.length_a   1.000
_cell.length_b   1.000
_cell.length_c   1.000
_cell.angle_alpha   90.00
_cell.angle_beta   90.00
_cell.angle_gamma   90.00
#
_symmetry.space_group_name_H-M   'P 1'
#
loop_
_entity.id
_entity.type
_entity.pdbx_description
1 polymer ?
#
loop_
_entity_poly.entity_id
_entity_poly.type
_entity_poly.pdbx_seq_one_letter_code
_entity_poly.pdbx_strand_id
1 'polypeptide(L)'
;MGQLHREDGPAVEWGDGGQEWYLNGARHREDGPAVDNADGSYSWYLNGDKHRIDGPAVEAASGAKQWWYEGQLHRDGEPAIEGADGTREWYHYGKNIPMKKPTPQVFNKNKITEMRSIYDRPIVVVENRILAMRKKYIDDSDTSQGTKMKPKF
;
A
#
# COMPACT_ATOMS: atom_id res chain seq x y z
N MET A 1 -33.40 -23.53 -1.17
CA MET A 1 -33.56 -22.06 -1.12
C MET A 1 -32.97 -21.51 -2.40
N GLY A 2 -33.67 -20.61 -3.10
CA GLY A 2 -33.13 -19.99 -4.32
C GLY A 2 -32.09 -18.93 -3.97
N GLN A 3 -30.99 -18.87 -4.71
CA GLN A 3 -30.00 -17.79 -4.61
C GLN A 3 -30.46 -16.60 -5.45
N LEU A 4 -30.23 -15.37 -4.98
CA LEU A 4 -30.43 -14.18 -5.79
C LEU A 4 -29.40 -14.16 -6.93
N HIS A 5 -29.87 -14.16 -8.17
CA HIS A 5 -29.02 -14.17 -9.36
C HIS A 5 -29.80 -13.52 -10.52
N ARG A 6 -29.19 -12.56 -11.21
CA ARG A 6 -29.67 -12.05 -12.50
C ARG A 6 -28.50 -11.44 -13.29
N GLU A 7 -28.34 -11.79 -14.57
CA GLU A 7 -27.27 -11.27 -15.44
C GLU A 7 -27.68 -9.95 -16.13
N ASP A 8 -28.93 -9.86 -16.61
CA ASP A 8 -29.39 -8.75 -17.46
C ASP A 8 -30.09 -7.59 -16.71
N GLY A 9 -30.01 -7.55 -15.38
CA GLY A 9 -30.71 -6.53 -14.59
C GLY A 9 -30.58 -6.72 -13.08
N PRO A 10 -31.19 -5.84 -12.28
CA PRO A 10 -31.12 -5.94 -10.82
C PRO A 10 -31.81 -7.23 -10.36
N ALA A 11 -31.20 -7.99 -9.46
CA ALA A 11 -31.86 -9.17 -8.90
C ALA A 11 -32.98 -8.78 -7.90
N VAL A 12 -32.91 -7.57 -7.35
CA VAL A 12 -33.91 -7.01 -6.42
C VAL A 12 -34.23 -5.57 -6.82
N GLU A 13 -35.53 -5.27 -6.85
CA GLU A 13 -36.05 -3.91 -7.06
C GLU A 13 -37.00 -3.59 -5.90
N TRP A 14 -36.77 -2.45 -5.26
CA TRP A 14 -37.51 -1.97 -4.10
C TRP A 14 -38.60 -0.99 -4.52
N GLY A 15 -39.68 -0.89 -3.73
CA GLY A 15 -40.83 -0.03 -4.04
C GLY A 15 -40.54 1.47 -4.01
N ASP A 16 -39.42 1.88 -3.43
CA ASP A 16 -38.90 3.25 -3.42
C ASP A 16 -38.02 3.57 -4.65
N GLY A 17 -37.75 2.57 -5.50
CA GLY A 17 -36.89 2.70 -6.68
C GLY A 17 -35.46 2.20 -6.47
N GLY A 18 -35.10 1.72 -5.28
CA GLY A 18 -33.79 1.11 -5.05
C GLY A 18 -33.59 -0.18 -5.84
N GLN A 19 -32.36 -0.45 -6.26
CA GLN A 19 -32.00 -1.60 -7.08
C GLN A 19 -30.74 -2.28 -6.56
N GLU A 20 -30.72 -3.62 -6.56
CA GLU A 20 -29.54 -4.40 -6.20
C GLU A 20 -29.25 -5.50 -7.21
N TRP A 21 -27.98 -5.65 -7.57
CA TRP A 21 -27.48 -6.65 -8.51
C TRP A 21 -26.78 -7.77 -7.75
N TYR A 22 -27.15 -9.00 -8.07
CA TYR A 22 -26.58 -10.20 -7.46
C TYR A 22 -26.19 -11.21 -8.53
N LEU A 23 -25.04 -11.82 -8.35
CA LEU A 23 -24.55 -12.97 -9.10
C LEU A 23 -24.23 -14.10 -8.12
N ASN A 24 -24.87 -15.26 -8.31
CA ASN A 24 -24.66 -16.45 -7.47
C ASN A 24 -24.85 -16.19 -5.96
N GLY A 25 -25.81 -15.33 -5.61
CA GLY A 25 -26.11 -14.97 -4.22
C GLY A 25 -25.19 -13.92 -3.61
N ALA A 26 -24.19 -13.40 -4.34
CA ALA A 26 -23.31 -12.32 -3.89
C ALA A 26 -23.61 -11.04 -4.67
N ARG A 27 -23.50 -9.87 -4.02
CA ARG A 27 -23.61 -8.58 -4.70
C ARG A 27 -22.51 -8.45 -5.74
N HIS A 28 -22.87 -8.15 -6.98
CA HIS A 28 -21.92 -8.12 -8.08
C HIS A 28 -22.45 -7.27 -9.22
N ARG A 29 -21.61 -6.37 -9.75
CA ARG A 29 -21.82 -5.71 -11.03
C ARG A 29 -20.50 -5.14 -11.56
N GLU A 30 -20.18 -5.39 -12.83
CA GLU A 30 -18.94 -4.93 -13.46
C GLU A 30 -19.05 -3.48 -13.97
N ASP A 31 -20.18 -3.14 -14.59
CA ASP A 31 -20.36 -1.85 -15.30
C ASP A 31 -21.01 -0.74 -14.46
N GLY A 32 -21.21 -0.96 -13.15
CA GLY A 32 -21.95 0.01 -12.33
C GLY A 32 -22.06 -0.39 -10.87
N PRO A 33 -22.83 0.38 -10.07
CA PRO A 33 -23.06 0.04 -8.68
C PRO A 33 -23.89 -1.24 -8.58
N ALA A 34 -23.49 -2.14 -7.69
CA ALA A 34 -24.28 -3.32 -7.36
C ALA A 34 -25.40 -3.02 -6.37
N VAL A 35 -25.38 -1.82 -5.77
CA VAL A 35 -26.47 -1.27 -4.97
C VAL A 35 -26.68 0.18 -5.38
N ASP A 36 -27.87 0.48 -5.87
CA ASP A 36 -28.34 1.82 -6.24
C ASP A 36 -29.54 2.14 -5.35
N ASN A 37 -29.36 3.02 -4.37
CA ASN A 37 -30.42 3.34 -3.43
C ASN A 37 -31.20 4.57 -3.90
N ALA A 38 -32.50 4.59 -3.60
CA ALA A 38 -33.39 5.71 -3.95
C ALA A 38 -32.98 7.05 -3.28
N ASP A 39 -32.17 7.02 -2.22
CA ASP A 39 -31.62 8.22 -1.58
C ASP A 39 -30.46 8.85 -2.37
N GLY A 40 -30.04 8.24 -3.48
CA GLY A 40 -28.92 8.67 -4.32
C GLY A 40 -27.56 8.17 -3.82
N SER A 41 -27.54 7.22 -2.87
CA SER A 41 -26.32 6.53 -2.48
C SER A 41 -26.06 5.30 -3.33
N TYR A 42 -24.78 5.03 -3.59
CA TYR A 42 -24.33 3.96 -4.45
C TYR A 42 -23.27 3.12 -3.76
N SER A 43 -23.26 1.82 -4.03
CA SER A 43 -22.16 0.95 -3.63
C SER A 43 -21.79 -0.04 -4.72
N TRP A 44 -20.49 -0.14 -4.98
CA TRP A 44 -19.90 -1.02 -5.98
C TRP A 44 -19.38 -2.28 -5.29
N TYR A 45 -19.81 -3.43 -5.81
CA TYR A 45 -19.38 -4.72 -5.34
C TYR A 45 -18.99 -5.60 -6.52
N LEU A 46 -17.92 -6.36 -6.35
CA LEU A 46 -17.49 -7.41 -7.25
C LEU A 46 -17.37 -8.70 -6.44
N ASN A 47 -18.14 -9.72 -6.83
CA ASN A 47 -18.15 -11.03 -6.16
C ASN A 47 -18.42 -10.99 -4.64
N GLY A 48 -19.23 -10.03 -4.18
CA GLY A 48 -19.60 -9.85 -2.78
C GLY A 48 -18.70 -8.87 -2.01
N ASP A 49 -17.55 -8.50 -2.56
CA ASP A 49 -16.62 -7.57 -1.93
C ASP A 49 -16.76 -6.17 -2.49
N LYS A 50 -16.66 -5.15 -1.61
CA LYS A 50 -16.61 -3.75 -2.07
C LYS A 50 -15.39 -3.55 -2.95
N HIS A 51 -15.60 -3.06 -4.17
CA HIS A 51 -14.53 -2.93 -5.15
C HIS A 51 -14.87 -1.87 -6.19
N ARG A 52 -13.93 -0.94 -6.44
CA ARG A 52 -13.97 -0.06 -7.61
C ARG A 52 -12.56 0.46 -7.92
N ILE A 53 -12.15 0.42 -9.19
CA ILE A 53 -10.81 0.84 -9.63
C ILE A 53 -10.74 2.36 -9.83
N ASP A 54 -11.74 2.94 -10.51
CA ASP A 54 -11.68 4.33 -10.99
C ASP A 54 -12.42 5.33 -10.10
N GLY A 55 -12.77 4.95 -8.87
CA GLY A 55 -13.55 5.81 -7.99
C GLY A 55 -13.87 5.19 -6.65
N PRO A 56 -14.68 5.88 -5.82
CA PRO A 56 -15.10 5.35 -4.54
C PRO A 56 -16.05 4.15 -4.73
N ALA A 57 -15.80 3.08 -3.99
CA ALA A 57 -16.70 1.93 -3.97
C ALA A 57 -17.95 2.18 -3.11
N VAL A 58 -18.00 3.27 -2.36
CA VAL A 58 -19.18 3.75 -1.65
C VAL A 58 -19.31 5.24 -1.84
N GLU A 59 -20.48 5.68 -2.31
CA GLU A 59 -20.86 7.09 -2.38
C GLU A 59 -22.16 7.24 -1.58
N ALA A 60 -22.09 7.93 -0.45
CA ALA A 60 -23.26 8.19 0.38
C ALA A 60 -24.02 9.42 -0.15
N ALA A 61 -25.33 9.46 0.08
CA ALA A 61 -26.17 10.63 -0.24
C ALA A 61 -25.70 11.91 0.47
N SER A 62 -25.02 11.78 1.62
CA SER A 62 -24.40 12.89 2.34
C SER A 62 -23.17 13.50 1.65
N GLY A 63 -22.67 12.86 0.58
CA GLY A 63 -21.42 13.21 -0.08
C GLY A 63 -20.18 12.51 0.51
N ALA A 64 -20.34 11.68 1.54
CA ALA A 64 -19.25 10.87 2.06
C ALA A 64 -18.84 9.79 1.05
N LYS A 65 -17.54 9.54 0.94
CA LYS A 65 -16.96 8.62 -0.05
C LYS A 65 -15.98 7.67 0.60
N GLN A 66 -15.96 6.42 0.14
CA GLN A 66 -14.98 5.43 0.57
C GLN A 66 -14.43 4.66 -0.63
N TRP A 67 -13.11 4.49 -0.66
CA TRP A 67 -12.42 3.76 -1.72
C TRP A 67 -12.04 2.37 -1.21
N TRP A 68 -12.51 1.35 -1.93
CA TRP A 68 -12.28 -0.05 -1.61
C TRP A 68 -11.75 -0.79 -2.82
N TYR A 69 -10.75 -1.63 -2.60
CA TYR A 69 -10.18 -2.53 -3.59
C TYR A 69 -10.11 -3.92 -2.96
N GLU A 70 -10.74 -4.89 -3.63
CA GLU A 70 -10.82 -6.30 -3.19
C GLU A 70 -11.26 -6.45 -1.72
N GLY A 71 -12.32 -5.73 -1.34
CA GLY A 71 -12.88 -5.79 0.02
C GLY A 71 -12.06 -5.06 1.08
N GLN A 72 -11.01 -4.34 0.70
CA GLN A 72 -10.14 -3.59 1.62
C GLN A 72 -10.16 -2.09 1.32
N LEU A 73 -10.20 -1.27 2.37
CA LEU A 73 -10.01 0.19 2.23
C LEU A 73 -8.64 0.47 1.61
N HIS A 74 -8.63 1.17 0.49
CA HIS A 74 -7.41 1.42 -0.27
C HIS A 74 -7.60 2.65 -1.18
N ARG A 75 -6.64 3.58 -1.14
CA ARG A 75 -6.48 4.63 -2.14
C ARG A 75 -5.02 5.08 -2.17
N ASP A 76 -4.47 5.25 -3.37
CA ASP A 76 -3.10 5.71 -3.55
C ASP A 76 -3.02 7.25 -3.50
N GLY A 77 -2.11 7.78 -2.67
CA GLY A 77 -1.80 9.21 -2.58
C GLY A 77 -2.88 10.11 -1.96
N GLU A 78 -4.11 9.63 -1.86
CA GLU A 78 -5.30 10.38 -1.44
C GLU A 78 -6.04 9.65 -0.29
N PRO A 79 -6.93 10.32 0.45
CA PRO A 79 -7.66 9.68 1.54
C PRO A 79 -8.62 8.60 1.04
N ALA A 80 -8.54 7.40 1.60
CA ALA A 80 -9.46 6.30 1.30
C ALA A 80 -10.84 6.48 1.96
N ILE A 81 -10.98 7.40 2.92
CA ILE A 81 -12.26 7.83 3.47
C ILE A 81 -12.33 9.35 3.41
N GLU A 82 -13.41 9.86 2.82
CA GLU A 82 -13.79 11.27 2.86
C GLU A 82 -15.18 11.37 3.50
N GLY A 83 -15.26 11.94 4.70
CA GLY A 83 -16.52 12.19 5.39
C GLY A 83 -17.21 13.46 4.89
N ALA A 84 -18.54 13.51 5.00
CA ALA A 84 -19.32 14.71 4.70
C ALA A 84 -18.99 15.89 5.64
N ASP A 85 -18.45 15.59 6.81
CA ASP A 85 -17.93 16.53 7.82
C ASP A 85 -16.52 17.04 7.50
N GLY A 86 -15.91 16.60 6.39
CA GLY A 86 -14.54 16.92 6.02
C GLY A 86 -13.49 15.99 6.63
N THR A 87 -13.88 14.94 7.34
CA THR A 87 -12.97 13.90 7.84
C THR A 87 -12.22 13.25 6.68
N ARG A 88 -10.92 13.03 6.84
CA ARG A 88 -10.06 12.39 5.85
C ARG A 88 -9.21 11.33 6.52
N GLU A 89 -9.29 10.10 6.03
CA GLU A 89 -8.45 9.00 6.51
C GLU A 89 -7.79 8.28 5.34
N TRP A 90 -6.52 7.91 5.53
CA TRP A 90 -5.72 7.23 4.51
C TRP A 90 -5.60 5.76 4.86
N TYR A 91 -5.83 4.91 3.87
CA TYR A 91 -5.67 3.47 4.00
C TYR A 91 -5.01 2.92 2.75
N HIS A 92 -4.19 1.89 2.94
CA HIS A 92 -3.59 1.14 1.84
C HIS A 92 -3.68 -0.35 2.18
N TYR A 93 -4.49 -1.08 1.40
CA TYR A 93 -4.81 -2.50 1.62
C TYR A 93 -5.24 -2.79 3.07
N GLY A 94 -6.25 -2.05 3.53
CA GLY A 94 -6.85 -2.20 4.86
C GLY A 94 -6.01 -1.63 6.02
N LYS A 95 -4.77 -1.19 5.76
CA LYS A 95 -3.90 -0.62 6.80
C LYS A 95 -4.10 0.89 6.88
N ASN A 96 -4.52 1.37 8.05
CA ASN A 96 -4.58 2.79 8.34
C ASN A 96 -3.17 3.40 8.23
N ILE A 97 -3.04 4.43 7.40
CA ILE A 97 -1.83 5.25 7.30
C ILE A 97 -2.17 6.55 8.02
N PRO A 98 -1.93 6.67 9.33
CA PRO A 98 -2.16 7.93 9.99
C PRO A 98 -1.23 8.95 9.34
N MET A 99 -1.76 10.12 8.94
CA MET A 99 -0.91 11.27 8.65
C MET A 99 -0.03 11.47 9.89
N LYS A 100 1.24 11.06 9.82
CA LYS A 100 2.22 11.52 10.79
C LYS A 100 2.20 13.04 10.63
N LYS A 101 1.58 13.76 11.57
CA LYS A 101 2.06 15.11 11.91
C LYS A 101 3.57 14.92 12.01
N PRO A 102 4.42 15.65 11.26
CA PRO A 102 5.85 15.49 11.40
C PRO A 102 6.16 15.73 12.87
N THR A 103 6.38 14.65 13.61
CA THR A 103 6.90 14.74 14.96
C THR A 103 8.23 15.43 14.77
N PRO A 104 8.52 16.55 15.47
CA PRO A 104 9.85 17.12 15.44
C PRO A 104 10.80 15.96 15.75
N GLN A 105 11.58 15.52 14.76
CA GLN A 105 12.60 14.52 15.02
C GLN A 105 13.47 15.16 16.09
N VAL A 106 13.47 14.61 17.30
CA VAL A 106 14.29 15.14 18.38
C VAL A 106 15.72 15.11 17.87
N PHE A 107 16.25 16.30 17.65
CA PHE A 107 17.48 16.53 16.91
C PHE A 107 18.63 15.93 17.70
N ASN A 108 19.08 14.73 17.31
CA ASN A 108 20.19 14.08 17.99
C ASN A 108 21.50 14.70 17.50
N LYS A 109 21.98 15.72 18.22
CA LYS A 109 23.24 16.42 17.96
C LYS A 109 24.42 15.45 17.79
N ASN A 110 24.44 14.34 18.53
CA ASN A 110 25.54 13.38 18.50
C ASN A 110 25.61 12.65 17.15
N LYS A 111 24.46 12.27 16.58
CA LYS A 111 24.41 11.60 15.27
C LYS A 111 24.85 12.51 14.12
N ILE A 112 24.59 13.81 14.23
CA ILE A 112 25.02 14.80 13.23
C ILE A 112 26.50 15.12 13.36
N THR A 113 27.00 15.27 14.59
CA THR A 113 28.44 15.44 14.84
C THR A 113 29.21 14.22 14.34
N GLU A 114 28.70 13.01 14.56
CA GLU A 114 29.28 11.78 14.03
C GLU A 114 29.31 11.79 12.50
N MET A 115 28.19 12.07 11.84
CA MET A 115 28.13 12.15 10.38
C MET A 115 29.05 13.23 9.81
N ARG A 116 29.07 14.44 10.39
CA ARG A 116 29.99 15.52 9.98
C ARG A 116 31.44 15.12 10.17
N SER A 117 31.78 14.48 11.29
CA SER A 117 33.13 13.98 11.56
C SER A 117 33.59 12.89 10.60
N ILE A 118 32.68 12.23 9.87
CA ILE A 118 33.03 11.27 8.82
C ILE A 118 33.47 12.03 7.56
N TYR A 119 32.79 13.12 7.21
CA TYR A 119 33.08 13.94 6.04
C TYR A 119 34.23 14.95 6.26
N ASP A 120 34.48 15.36 7.51
CA ASP A 120 35.58 16.27 7.87
C ASP A 120 36.95 15.56 8.00
N ARG A 121 37.01 14.24 7.84
CA ARG A 121 38.29 13.52 7.83
C ARG A 121 39.04 13.82 6.54
N PRO A 122 40.33 14.19 6.60
CA PRO A 122 41.15 14.34 5.40
C PRO A 122 41.10 13.05 4.58
N ILE A 123 40.81 13.16 3.28
CA ILE A 123 40.65 12.03 2.34
C ILE A 123 41.82 11.03 2.46
N VAL A 124 43.04 11.55 2.60
CA VAL A 124 44.29 10.78 2.77
C VAL A 124 44.25 9.84 3.99
N VAL A 125 43.59 10.22 5.08
CA VAL A 125 43.48 9.41 6.30
C VAL A 125 42.51 8.24 6.11
N VAL A 126 41.42 8.47 5.37
CA VAL A 126 40.43 7.42 5.05
C VAL A 126 41.05 6.41 4.07
N GLU A 127 41.76 6.89 3.06
CA GLU A 127 42.50 6.06 2.10
C GLU A 127 43.56 5.19 2.78
N ASN A 128 44.39 5.78 3.66
CA ASN A 128 45.39 5.04 4.44
C ASN A 128 44.76 3.96 5.33
N ARG A 129 43.58 4.21 5.89
CA ARG A 129 42.84 3.23 6.71
C ARG A 129 42.27 2.10 5.85
N ILE A 130 41.76 2.39 4.65
CA ILE A 130 41.31 1.37 3.69
C ILE A 130 42.48 0.51 3.22
N LEU A 131 43.62 1.13 2.89
CA LEU A 131 44.86 0.44 2.52
C LEU A 131 45.35 -0.47 3.65
N ALA A 132 45.33 0.00 4.90
CA ALA A 132 45.71 -0.81 6.07
C ALA A 132 44.78 -2.01 6.29
N MET A 133 43.47 -1.84 6.08
CA MET A 133 42.49 -2.94 6.16
C MET A 133 42.70 -3.97 5.04
N ARG A 134 42.98 -3.52 3.82
CA ARG A 134 43.32 -4.40 2.69
C ARG A 134 44.62 -5.17 2.92
N LYS A 135 45.64 -4.52 3.48
CA LYS A 135 46.93 -5.15 3.78
C LYS A 135 46.79 -6.27 4.81
N LYS A 136 46.02 -6.06 5.88
CA LYS A 136 45.73 -7.11 6.86
C LYS A 136 45.02 -8.32 6.23
N TYR A 137 44.06 -8.07 5.35
CA TYR A 137 43.33 -9.15 4.68
C TYR A 137 44.17 -9.95 3.67
N ILE A 138 45.20 -9.32 3.10
CA ILE A 138 46.15 -9.97 2.17
C ILE A 138 47.26 -10.70 2.94
N ASP A 139 47.76 -10.16 4.05
CA ASP A 139 48.76 -10.85 4.88
C ASP A 139 48.15 -12.07 5.61
N ASP A 140 46.86 -12.02 5.98
CA ASP A 140 46.15 -13.16 6.61
C ASP A 140 45.77 -14.26 5.60
N SER A 141 45.81 -14.01 4.27
CA SER A 141 45.49 -15.02 3.24
C SER A 141 46.70 -15.85 2.77
N ASP A 142 47.92 -15.51 3.17
CA ASP A 142 49.14 -16.23 2.81
C ASP A 142 49.48 -17.41 3.75
N THR A 143 48.52 -17.83 4.60
CA THR A 143 48.60 -19.07 5.38
C THR A 143 47.41 -20.00 5.12
N SER A 144 47.19 -20.39 3.87
CA SER A 144 46.46 -21.63 3.58
C SER A 144 47.02 -22.35 2.34
N GLN A 145 47.81 -23.38 2.65
CA GLN A 145 48.24 -24.53 1.85
C GLN A 145 47.68 -24.65 0.42
N GLY A 146 48.58 -24.55 -0.56
CA GLY A 146 48.28 -24.74 -1.97
C GLY A 146 47.85 -26.15 -2.35
N THR A 147 46.98 -26.24 -3.37
CA THR A 147 46.76 -27.46 -4.15
C THR A 147 47.19 -27.19 -5.59
N LYS A 148 48.32 -27.78 -6.03
CA LYS A 148 48.76 -27.77 -7.43
C LYS A 148 47.87 -28.71 -8.24
N MET A 149 47.03 -28.18 -9.14
CA MET A 149 46.48 -28.98 -10.24
C MET A 149 47.43 -28.92 -11.44
N LYS A 150 47.91 -30.09 -11.87
CA LYS A 150 48.69 -30.26 -13.10
C LYS A 150 47.74 -30.23 -14.31
N PRO A 151 48.09 -29.57 -15.43
CA PRO A 151 47.31 -29.68 -16.65
C PRO A 151 47.53 -31.07 -17.27
N LYS A 152 46.42 -31.75 -17.62
CA LYS A 152 46.45 -32.91 -18.51
C LYS A 152 46.52 -32.41 -19.95
N PHE A 153 47.37 -33.10 -20.71
CA PHE A 153 47.83 -32.87 -22.08
C PHE A 153 46.76 -32.39 -23.07
#